data_AF-A0A6Y1K0Z6-F1
#
_entry.id   AF-A0A6Y1K0Z6-F1
#
_cell.length_a   1.000
_cell.length_b   1.000
_cell.length_c   1.000
_cell.angle_alpha   90.00
_cell.angle_beta   90.00
_cell.angle_gamma   90.00
#
_symmetry.space_group_name_H-M   'P 1'
#
loop_
_entity.id
_entity.type
_entity.pdbx_description
1 polymer ?
#
loop_
_entity_poly.entity_id
_entity_poly.type
_entity_poly.pdbx_seq_one_letter_code
_entity_poly.pdbx_strand_id
1 'polypeptide(L)'
;MYFLLQKIILPKIDVCAEEELYFRCYGGKYNYTSYDLFVPRHRVACFDTFYNAFSIKKWKKYTTLTSLFLRARITGCGTITVKHKENGVIRVLKQVNFKSSSNIGDEIEIDISKINFGYIYVDWQSDEDSILNGFEFLTKDR
;
A
#
# COMPACT_ATOMS: atom_id res chain seq x y z
N MET A 1 11.72 13.69 10.74
CA MET A 1 11.53 13.89 9.28
C MET A 1 11.28 12.52 8.66
N TYR A 2 10.42 12.42 7.65
CA TYR A 2 10.19 11.16 6.93
C TYR A 2 10.90 11.18 5.58
N PHE A 3 11.51 10.06 5.20
CA PHE A 3 12.12 9.83 3.90
C PHE A 3 11.31 8.79 3.13
N LEU A 4 11.05 9.07 1.86
CA LEU A 4 10.30 8.16 0.99
C LEU A 4 11.17 6.99 0.54
N LEU A 5 10.70 5.77 0.79
CA LEU A 5 11.36 4.54 0.31
C LEU A 5 10.76 4.04 -1.00
N GLN A 6 9.43 3.95 -1.06
CA GLN A 6 8.71 3.40 -2.20
C GLN A 6 7.29 3.97 -2.26
N LYS A 7 6.84 4.34 -3.47
CA LYS A 7 5.43 4.64 -3.72
C LYS A 7 4.73 3.36 -4.17
N ILE A 8 3.53 3.11 -3.64
CA ILE A 8 2.57 2.20 -4.26
C ILE A 8 1.93 2.97 -5.41
N ILE A 9 2.24 2.55 -6.63
CA ILE A 9 1.87 3.22 -7.87
C ILE A 9 0.66 2.57 -8.52
N LEU A 10 -0.08 3.36 -9.28
CA LEU A 10 -1.15 2.89 -10.15
C LEU A 10 -0.67 2.89 -11.61
N PRO A 11 -1.34 2.17 -12.53
CA PRO A 11 -0.92 2.04 -13.92
C PRO A 11 -0.70 3.40 -14.61
N LYS A 12 0.27 3.47 -15.52
CA LYS A 12 0.42 4.62 -16.41
C LYS A 12 0.45 4.10 -17.83
N ILE A 13 -0.40 4.65 -18.70
CA ILE A 13 -0.56 4.19 -20.09
C ILE A 13 0.79 4.13 -20.81
N ASP A 14 1.66 5.12 -20.57
CA ASP A 14 2.95 5.23 -21.24
C ASP A 14 3.99 4.19 -20.78
N VAL A 15 3.72 3.44 -19.71
CA VAL A 15 4.66 2.46 -19.12
C VAL A 15 4.14 1.03 -19.28
N CYS A 16 2.98 0.75 -18.70
CA CYS A 16 2.34 -0.56 -18.74
C CYS A 16 0.87 -0.42 -18.29
N ALA A 17 -0.06 -0.90 -19.11
CA ALA A 17 -1.49 -0.84 -18.85
C ALA A 17 -2.04 -2.13 -18.19
N GLU A 18 -1.19 -3.10 -17.86
CA GLU A 18 -1.61 -4.35 -17.21
C GLU A 18 -1.90 -4.10 -15.72
N GLU A 19 -3.17 -3.78 -15.40
CA GLU A 19 -3.61 -3.37 -14.06
C GLU A 19 -3.22 -4.36 -12.95
N GLU A 20 -3.24 -5.68 -13.24
CA GLU A 20 -2.93 -6.74 -12.27
C GLU A 20 -1.48 -6.70 -11.76
N LEU A 21 -0.56 -6.04 -12.48
CA LEU A 21 0.81 -5.81 -12.02
C LEU A 21 0.89 -4.73 -10.93
N TYR A 22 -0.17 -3.93 -10.79
CA TYR A 22 -0.27 -2.79 -9.87
C TYR A 22 -1.27 -3.06 -8.74
N PHE A 23 -2.48 -3.49 -9.03
CA PHE A 23 -3.49 -3.76 -8.01
C PHE A 23 -4.47 -4.86 -8.46
N ARG A 24 -5.21 -5.41 -7.51
CA ARG A 24 -6.35 -6.29 -7.76
C ARG A 24 -7.56 -5.77 -7.01
N CYS A 25 -8.62 -5.38 -7.72
CA CYS A 25 -9.84 -4.87 -7.10
C CYS A 25 -11.08 -5.33 -7.87
N TYR A 26 -11.76 -6.36 -7.37
CA TYR A 26 -12.97 -6.86 -8.04
C TYR A 26 -14.12 -5.84 -7.98
N GLY A 27 -14.59 -5.41 -9.16
CA GLY A 27 -15.61 -4.37 -9.28
C GLY A 27 -15.10 -2.94 -9.07
N GLY A 28 -13.79 -2.75 -8.84
CA GLY A 28 -13.15 -1.44 -8.88
C GLY A 28 -13.08 -0.89 -10.31
N LYS A 29 -12.89 0.42 -10.44
CA LYS A 29 -12.69 1.06 -11.76
C LYS A 29 -11.48 1.98 -11.69
N TYR A 30 -10.50 1.72 -12.54
CA TYR A 30 -9.34 2.60 -12.68
C TYR A 30 -9.63 3.73 -13.64
N ASN A 31 -9.30 4.96 -13.25
CA ASN A 31 -9.43 6.14 -14.07
C ASN A 31 -8.06 6.53 -14.65
N TYR A 32 -7.88 6.29 -15.94
CA TYR A 32 -6.64 6.59 -16.65
C TYR A 32 -6.40 8.10 -16.86
N THR A 33 -7.42 8.94 -16.68
CA THR A 33 -7.29 10.40 -16.81
C THR A 33 -6.83 11.04 -15.50
N SER A 34 -7.45 10.67 -14.37
CA SER A 34 -7.11 11.21 -13.05
C SER A 34 -6.06 10.37 -12.30
N TYR A 35 -5.70 9.21 -12.83
CA TYR A 35 -4.77 8.23 -12.24
C TYR A 35 -5.17 7.81 -10.82
N ASP A 36 -6.46 7.55 -10.61
CA ASP A 36 -7.00 7.06 -9.35
C ASP A 36 -7.85 5.79 -9.52
N LEU A 37 -7.98 5.05 -8.44
CA LEU A 37 -8.78 3.84 -8.38
C LEU A 37 -10.05 4.12 -7.58
N PHE A 38 -11.20 4.02 -8.24
CA PHE A 38 -12.48 3.95 -7.56
C PHE A 38 -12.68 2.57 -6.96
N VAL A 39 -12.90 2.52 -5.64
CA VAL A 39 -13.18 1.30 -4.89
C VAL A 39 -14.61 1.41 -4.34
N PRO A 40 -15.59 0.66 -4.88
CA PRO A 40 -16.96 0.68 -4.37
C PRO A 40 -17.00 0.24 -2.91
N ARG A 41 -18.03 0.67 -2.18
CA ARG A 41 -18.33 0.19 -0.83
C ARG A 41 -18.26 -1.34 -0.73
N HIS A 42 -17.67 -1.84 0.35
CA HIS A 42 -17.52 -3.28 0.66
C HIS A 42 -16.71 -4.06 -0.38
N ARG A 43 -15.69 -3.42 -0.97
CA ARG A 43 -14.71 -4.03 -1.85
C ARG A 43 -13.30 -3.91 -1.29
N VAL A 44 -12.41 -4.77 -1.81
CA VAL A 44 -11.00 -4.79 -1.45
C VAL A 44 -10.16 -4.43 -2.65
N ALA A 45 -9.27 -3.45 -2.47
CA ALA A 45 -8.13 -3.23 -3.36
C ALA A 45 -6.88 -3.83 -2.72
N CYS A 46 -6.30 -4.84 -3.36
CA CYS A 46 -5.12 -5.56 -2.92
C CYS A 46 -3.89 -5.14 -3.71
N PHE A 47 -2.79 -4.87 -2.99
CA PHE A 47 -1.51 -4.43 -3.57
C PHE A 47 -0.40 -5.48 -3.40
N ASP A 48 -0.74 -6.76 -3.20
CA ASP A 48 0.18 -7.92 -3.35
C ASP A 48 0.47 -8.17 -4.84
N THR A 49 1.17 -7.23 -5.46
CA THR A 49 1.43 -7.18 -6.89
C THR A 49 2.90 -6.88 -7.18
N PHE A 50 3.31 -7.11 -8.42
CA PHE A 50 4.71 -7.04 -8.83
C PHE A 50 5.36 -5.67 -8.54
N TYR A 51 4.68 -4.57 -8.86
CA TYR A 51 5.25 -3.23 -8.66
C TYR A 51 5.11 -2.71 -7.22
N ASN A 52 4.14 -3.20 -6.46
CA ASN A 52 3.73 -2.56 -5.20
C ASN A 52 4.10 -3.34 -3.94
N ALA A 53 4.46 -4.61 -4.06
CA ALA A 53 5.00 -5.38 -2.95
C ALA A 53 6.38 -4.83 -2.50
N PHE A 54 6.51 -4.50 -1.22
CA PHE A 54 7.73 -3.95 -0.62
C PHE A 54 8.66 -5.07 -0.16
N SER A 55 9.80 -5.22 -0.83
CA SER A 55 10.76 -6.30 -0.54
C SER A 55 11.65 -5.99 0.68
N ILE A 56 11.26 -6.44 1.87
CA ILE A 56 12.00 -6.19 3.12
C ILE A 56 13.44 -6.71 3.09
N LYS A 57 13.69 -7.85 2.43
CA LYS A 57 15.03 -8.45 2.29
C LYS A 57 16.04 -7.49 1.65
N LYS A 58 15.63 -6.77 0.60
CA LYS A 58 16.51 -5.86 -0.15
C LYS A 58 16.92 -4.68 0.73
N TRP A 59 15.94 -4.07 1.40
CA TRP A 59 16.19 -2.95 2.30
C TRP A 59 17.09 -3.35 3.46
N LYS A 60 16.76 -4.42 4.21
CA LYS A 60 17.61 -4.86 5.32
C LYS A 60 19.01 -5.34 4.90
N LYS A 61 19.19 -5.81 3.67
CA LYS A 61 20.50 -6.25 3.17
C LYS A 61 21.41 -5.09 2.81
N TYR A 62 20.86 -4.02 2.24
CA TYR A 62 21.64 -2.94 1.62
C TYR A 62 21.50 -1.60 2.34
N THR A 63 20.70 -1.51 3.41
CA THR A 63 20.52 -0.31 4.23
C THR A 63 20.42 -0.65 5.71
N THR A 64 20.44 0.36 6.58
CA THR A 64 20.22 0.25 8.03
C THR A 64 18.75 0.48 8.41
N LEU A 65 17.82 0.02 7.57
CA LEU A 65 16.38 0.23 7.79
C LEU A 65 15.91 -0.49 9.07
N THR A 66 15.51 0.31 10.05
CA THR A 66 14.92 -0.08 11.34
C THR A 66 13.51 0.44 11.53
N SER A 67 13.11 1.52 10.85
CA SER A 67 11.78 2.12 10.95
C SER A 67 11.04 2.10 9.61
N LEU A 68 9.76 1.68 9.63
CA LEU A 68 8.90 1.65 8.46
C LEU A 68 7.53 2.24 8.78
N PHE A 69 7.07 3.13 7.93
CA PHE A 69 5.75 3.77 8.03
C PHE A 69 5.02 3.66 6.70
N LEU A 70 3.69 3.63 6.77
CA LEU A 70 2.81 3.73 5.61
C LEU A 70 2.03 5.03 5.69
N ARG A 71 2.03 5.80 4.60
CA ARG A 71 1.11 6.91 4.42
C ARG A 71 0.11 6.56 3.32
N ALA A 72 -1.17 6.69 3.61
CA ALA A 72 -2.23 6.42 2.66
C ALA A 72 -2.72 7.71 1.98
N ARG A 73 -3.04 7.59 0.69
CA ARG A 73 -3.64 8.67 -0.10
C ARG A 73 -4.99 8.20 -0.62
N ILE A 74 -5.99 8.30 0.25
CA ILE A 74 -7.34 7.78 0.02
C ILE A 74 -8.33 8.83 0.52
N THR A 75 -9.33 9.12 -0.30
CA THR A 75 -10.56 9.80 0.15
C THR A 75 -11.63 8.74 0.40
N GLY A 76 -12.16 8.72 1.61
CA GLY A 76 -13.20 7.77 2.04
C GLY A 76 -12.94 7.18 3.43
N CYS A 77 -13.77 6.20 3.78
CA CYS A 77 -13.73 5.47 5.05
C CYS A 77 -13.58 3.97 4.80
N GLY A 78 -12.76 3.32 5.62
CA GLY A 78 -12.47 1.90 5.48
C GLY A 78 -11.36 1.44 6.41
N THR A 79 -10.81 0.28 6.09
CA THR A 79 -9.74 -0.37 6.85
C THR A 79 -8.51 -0.57 5.98
N ILE A 80 -7.36 -0.10 6.48
CA ILE A 80 -6.05 -0.43 5.90
C ILE A 80 -5.49 -1.62 6.65
N THR A 81 -5.10 -2.67 5.92
CA THR A 81 -4.40 -3.83 6.48
C THR A 81 -3.04 -3.97 5.83
N VAL A 82 -1.98 -3.84 6.62
CA VAL A 82 -0.60 -4.11 6.20
C VAL A 82 -0.28 -5.56 6.49
N LYS A 83 0.15 -6.29 5.46
CA LYS A 83 0.41 -7.73 5.50
C LYS A 83 1.84 -8.04 5.12
N HIS A 84 2.38 -9.10 5.69
CA HIS A 84 3.67 -9.69 5.36
C HIS A 84 3.46 -11.07 4.76
N LYS A 85 4.13 -11.36 3.65
CA LYS A 85 4.11 -12.64 2.96
C LYS A 85 5.50 -13.22 2.85
N GLU A 86 5.68 -14.43 3.38
CA GLU A 86 6.95 -15.16 3.35
C GLU A 86 6.66 -16.64 3.15
N ASN A 87 7.26 -17.26 2.12
CA ASN A 87 7.11 -18.68 1.81
C ASN A 87 5.64 -19.15 1.75
N GLY A 88 4.75 -18.32 1.19
CA GLY A 88 3.31 -18.59 1.09
C GLY A 88 2.51 -18.31 2.35
N VAL A 89 3.15 -18.06 3.50
CA VAL A 89 2.48 -17.70 4.75
C VAL A 89 2.22 -16.19 4.78
N ILE A 90 0.99 -15.80 5.10
CA ILE A 90 0.56 -14.40 5.21
C ILE A 90 0.30 -14.06 6.69
N ARG A 91 0.85 -12.95 7.15
CA ARG A 91 0.65 -12.42 8.51
C ARG A 91 0.19 -10.97 8.45
N VAL A 92 -0.74 -10.58 9.29
CA VAL A 92 -1.11 -9.16 9.46
C VAL A 92 -0.09 -8.50 10.38
N LEU A 93 0.54 -7.44 9.90
CA LEU A 93 1.47 -6.62 10.70
C LEU A 93 0.75 -5.48 11.41
N LYS A 94 -0.21 -4.88 10.72
CA LYS A 94 -0.97 -3.74 11.22
C LYS A 94 -2.34 -3.70 10.56
N GLN A 95 -3.35 -3.33 11.33
CA GLN A 95 -4.68 -3.04 10.83
C GLN A 95 -5.17 -1.76 11.51
N VAL A 96 -5.66 -0.81 10.73
CA VAL A 96 -6.18 0.45 11.24
C VAL A 96 -7.45 0.84 10.51
N ASN A 97 -8.42 1.35 11.27
CA ASN A 97 -9.53 2.09 10.70
C ASN A 97 -8.98 3.41 10.16
N PHE A 98 -9.38 3.76 8.96
CA PHE A 98 -8.92 4.94 8.26
C PHE A 98 -10.12 5.69 7.74
N LYS A 99 -10.14 6.99 8.03
CA LYS A 99 -11.13 7.90 7.50
C LYS A 99 -10.42 9.18 7.15
N SER A 100 -10.52 9.58 5.89
CA SER A 100 -9.98 10.85 5.46
C SER A 100 -10.93 11.53 4.48
N SER A 101 -11.24 12.79 4.79
CA SER A 101 -11.89 13.72 3.86
C SER A 101 -10.89 14.43 2.96
N SER A 102 -9.58 14.21 3.17
CA SER A 102 -8.49 14.77 2.37
C SER A 102 -7.61 13.68 1.76
N ASN A 103 -6.86 14.00 0.71
CA ASN A 103 -6.06 13.01 -0.02
C ASN A 103 -4.82 12.49 0.71
N ILE A 104 -4.53 12.91 1.95
CA ILE A 104 -3.36 12.46 2.72
C ILE A 104 -3.82 12.17 4.15
N GLY A 105 -3.61 10.94 4.60
CA GLY A 105 -3.82 10.57 6.01
C GLY A 105 -2.51 10.49 6.80
N ASP A 106 -2.65 10.20 8.10
CA ASP A 106 -1.53 10.09 9.04
C ASP A 106 -0.58 8.94 8.70
N GLU A 107 0.66 9.03 9.19
CA GLU A 107 1.64 7.95 9.06
C GLU A 107 1.35 6.80 10.04
N ILE A 108 1.19 5.61 9.47
CA ILE A 108 0.93 4.36 10.19
C ILE A 108 2.26 3.63 10.39
N GLU A 109 2.72 3.52 11.64
CA GLU A 109 3.93 2.76 11.97
C GLU A 109 3.73 1.25 11.81
N ILE A 110 4.73 0.59 11.21
CA ILE A 110 4.78 -0.85 10.96
C ILE A 110 6.01 -1.43 11.67
N ASP A 111 5.78 -2.37 12.60
CA ASP A 111 6.88 -3.08 13.25
C ASP A 111 7.52 -4.11 12.28
N ILE A 112 8.78 -3.85 11.94
CA ILE A 112 9.61 -4.72 11.08
C ILE A 112 10.78 -5.36 11.83
N SER A 113 10.84 -5.22 13.16
CA SER A 113 11.97 -5.69 13.98
C SER A 113 12.23 -7.20 13.81
N LYS A 114 11.17 -7.99 13.73
CA LYS A 114 11.22 -9.47 13.63
C LYS A 114 11.14 -10.01 12.20
N ILE A 115 11.20 -9.16 11.17
CA ILE A 115 10.97 -9.54 9.77
C ILE A 115 12.23 -9.36 8.95
N ASN A 116 12.79 -10.44 8.38
CA ASN A 116 14.05 -10.36 7.61
C ASN A 116 13.89 -10.70 6.12
N PHE A 117 12.86 -11.44 5.74
CA PHE A 117 12.61 -11.86 4.36
C PHE A 117 11.14 -11.69 3.98
N GLY A 118 10.83 -11.96 2.72
CA GLY A 118 9.46 -11.83 2.17
C GLY A 118 9.13 -10.43 1.68
N TYR A 119 7.83 -10.17 1.58
CA TYR A 119 7.27 -8.94 1.05
C TYR A 119 6.23 -8.36 2.00
N ILE A 120 6.18 -7.03 2.09
CA ILE A 120 5.14 -6.30 2.80
C ILE A 120 4.23 -5.68 1.74
N TYR A 121 2.92 -5.80 1.90
CA TYR A 121 1.94 -5.20 0.99
C TYR A 121 0.74 -4.69 1.78
N VAL A 122 -0.15 -3.99 1.10
CA VAL A 122 -1.29 -3.31 1.70
C VAL A 122 -2.58 -3.78 1.05
N ASP A 123 -3.61 -3.95 1.84
CA ASP A 123 -5.00 -4.07 1.38
C ASP A 123 -5.80 -2.88 1.90
N TRP A 124 -6.64 -2.32 1.03
CA TRP A 124 -7.69 -1.36 1.38
C TRP A 124 -9.04 -2.05 1.30
N GLN A 125 -9.74 -2.13 2.42
CA GLN A 125 -11.14 -2.57 2.49
C GLN A 125 -12.03 -1.34 2.67
N SER A 126 -12.91 -1.08 1.73
CA SER A 126 -13.80 0.09 1.77
C SER A 126 -15.05 -0.17 2.63
N ASP A 127 -15.41 0.79 3.48
CA ASP A 127 -16.70 0.84 4.19
C ASP A 127 -17.72 1.73 3.47
N GLU A 128 -17.24 2.60 2.59
CA GLU A 128 -18.00 3.46 1.68
C GLU A 128 -17.29 3.58 0.32
N ASP A 129 -17.95 4.16 -0.68
CA ASP A 129 -17.31 4.45 -1.96
C ASP A 129 -16.08 5.32 -1.73
N SER A 130 -14.93 4.86 -2.23
CA SER A 130 -13.63 5.47 -1.94
C SER A 130 -12.85 5.74 -3.22
N ILE A 131 -12.03 6.78 -3.19
CA ILE A 131 -11.07 7.08 -4.25
C ILE A 131 -9.66 6.90 -3.68
N LEU A 132 -8.90 6.01 -4.31
CA LEU A 132 -7.55 5.65 -3.89
C LEU A 132 -6.53 6.20 -4.91
N ASN A 133 -5.63 7.06 -4.45
CA ASN A 133 -4.54 7.61 -5.26
C ASN A 133 -3.21 6.88 -5.04
N GLY A 134 -3.10 6.08 -3.98
CA GLY A 134 -1.96 5.21 -3.70
C GLY A 134 -1.54 5.23 -2.23
N PHE A 135 -0.34 4.70 -1.98
CA PHE A 135 0.30 4.71 -0.67
C PHE A 135 1.79 5.01 -0.81
N GLU A 136 2.43 5.31 0.32
CA GLU A 136 3.86 5.58 0.39
C GLU A 136 4.45 4.82 1.58
N PHE A 137 5.48 4.00 1.33
CA PHE A 137 6.34 3.47 2.37
C PHE A 137 7.44 4.48 2.69
N LEU A 138 7.59 4.80 3.96
CA LEU A 138 8.46 5.85 4.48
C LEU A 138 9.36 5.30 5.60
N THR A 139 10.44 5.99 5.90
CA THR A 139 11.30 5.74 7.07
C THR A 139 11.66 7.02 7.79
N LYS A 140 12.11 6.93 9.04
CA LYS A 140 12.79 8.01 9.76
C LYS A 140 14.32 7.83 9.79
N ASP A 141 14.82 6.72 9.24
CA ASP A 141 16.23 6.40 9.22
C ASP A 141 16.94 7.24 8.14
N ARG A 142 18.17 7.67 8.43
CA ARG A 142 18.96 8.54 7.56
C ARG A 142 20.08 7.77 6.88
#